data_AF-A0A2E0P8Y5-F1
#
_entry.id   AF-A0A2E0P8Y5-F1
#
_cell.length_a   1.000
_cell.length_b   1.000
_cell.length_c   1.000
_cell.angle_alpha   90.00
_cell.angle_beta   90.00
_cell.angle_gamma   90.00
#
_symmetry.space_group_name_H-M   'P 1'
#
loop_
_entity.id
_entity.type
_entity.pdbx_description
1 polymer ?
#
loop_
_entity_poly.entity_id
_entity_poly.type
_entity_poly.pdbx_seq_one_letter_code
_entity_poly.pdbx_strand_id
1 'polypeptide(L)'
;SRGMYAGMLAAEGIKTAQKMTGKSNITAGDLRDGFEALEITEEKMAAIGMPNFGPSFKVSCESHGGPMVTAIQQWDAKNKTWSLITPFNPGDMDVINRLIAEDSAAYAAENNLSERCG
;
A
#
# COMPACT_ATOMS: atom_id res chain seq x y z
N SER A 1 -13.27 5.04 7.22
CA SER A 1 -12.64 4.84 5.90
C SER A 1 -11.54 3.79 5.91
N ARG A 2 -10.63 3.74 6.90
CA ARG A 2 -9.46 2.81 6.92
C ARG A 2 -9.79 1.33 6.68
N GLY A 3 -10.82 0.78 7.33
CA GLY A 3 -11.21 -0.62 7.12
C GLY A 3 -11.66 -0.93 5.69
N MET A 4 -12.36 0.01 5.04
CA MET A 4 -12.76 -0.14 3.63
C MET A 4 -11.54 -0.08 2.71
N TYR A 5 -10.57 0.79 2.99
CA TYR A 5 -9.33 0.85 2.22
C TYR A 5 -8.57 -0.48 2.27
N ALA A 6 -8.35 -1.00 3.48
CA ALA A 6 -7.64 -2.26 3.67
C ALA A 6 -8.36 -3.43 2.98
N GLY A 7 -9.69 -3.49 3.05
CA GLY A 7 -10.49 -4.48 2.35
C GLY A 7 -10.35 -4.39 0.83
N MET A 8 -10.37 -3.17 0.28
CA MET A 8 -10.16 -2.95 -1.15
C MET A 8 -8.75 -3.37 -1.60
N LEU A 9 -7.72 -3.00 -0.85
CA LEU A 9 -6.34 -3.41 -1.16
C LEU A 9 -6.17 -4.93 -1.10
N ALA A 10 -6.77 -5.59 -0.12
CA ALA A 10 -6.76 -7.05 -0.02
C ALA A 10 -7.45 -7.71 -1.22
N ALA A 11 -8.63 -7.21 -1.62
CA ALA A 11 -9.33 -7.73 -2.78
C ALA A 11 -8.51 -7.55 -4.08
N GLU A 12 -7.88 -6.39 -4.27
CA GLU A 12 -7.06 -6.11 -5.44
C GLU A 12 -5.73 -6.88 -5.45
N GLY A 13 -5.12 -7.12 -4.28
CA GLY A 13 -3.98 -8.02 -4.12
C GLY A 13 -4.33 -9.46 -4.49
N ILE A 14 -5.46 -9.97 -3.99
CA ILE A 14 -5.99 -11.30 -4.35
C ILE A 14 -6.22 -11.40 -5.85
N LYS A 15 -6.89 -10.41 -6.47
CA LYS A 15 -7.15 -10.40 -7.91
C LYS A 15 -5.87 -10.39 -8.73
N THR A 16 -4.85 -9.66 -8.28
CA THR A 16 -3.53 -9.63 -8.92
C THR A 16 -2.85 -10.99 -8.82
N ALA A 17 -2.84 -11.62 -7.64
CA ALA A 17 -2.32 -12.96 -7.42
C ALA A 17 -3.03 -14.02 -8.29
N GLN A 18 -4.37 -14.00 -8.32
CA GLN A 18 -5.17 -14.91 -9.15
C GLN A 18 -4.85 -14.74 -10.63
N LYS A 19 -4.66 -13.50 -11.11
CA LYS A 19 -4.26 -13.22 -12.49
C LYS A 19 -2.86 -13.74 -12.81
N MET A 20 -1.89 -13.54 -11.91
CA MET A 20 -0.51 -13.99 -12.10
C MET A 20 -0.39 -15.51 -12.12
N THR A 21 -1.18 -16.20 -11.29
CA THR A 21 -1.04 -17.65 -11.07
C THR A 21 -2.04 -18.48 -11.86
N GLY A 22 -3.15 -17.88 -12.32
CA GLY A 22 -4.28 -18.58 -12.92
C GLY A 22 -5.12 -19.41 -11.92
N LYS A 23 -4.80 -19.37 -10.62
CA LYS A 23 -5.48 -20.15 -9.58
C LYS A 23 -6.63 -19.34 -9.00
N SER A 24 -7.79 -19.97 -8.81
CA SER A 24 -8.89 -19.36 -8.03
C SER A 24 -8.61 -19.39 -6.52
N ASN A 25 -8.05 -20.49 -6.03
CA ASN A 25 -7.62 -20.65 -4.65
C ASN A 25 -6.11 -20.39 -4.53
N ILE A 26 -5.75 -19.19 -4.06
CA ILE A 26 -4.37 -18.75 -3.93
C ILE A 26 -3.79 -19.15 -2.57
N THR A 27 -2.48 -19.37 -2.52
CA THR A 27 -1.74 -19.56 -1.27
C THR A 27 -1.33 -18.21 -0.66
N ALA A 28 -0.79 -18.25 0.57
CA ALA A 28 -0.22 -17.05 1.20
C ALA A 28 0.97 -16.47 0.39
N GLY A 29 1.80 -17.33 -0.21
CA GLY A 29 2.90 -16.92 -1.07
C GLY A 29 2.42 -16.25 -2.36
N ASP A 30 1.38 -16.83 -3.00
CA ASP A 30 0.77 -16.24 -4.18
C ASP A 30 0.18 -14.84 -3.85
N LEU A 31 -0.45 -14.68 -2.68
CA LEU A 31 -0.99 -13.37 -2.25
C LEU A 31 0.11 -12.34 -2.01
N ARG A 32 1.20 -12.74 -1.35
CA ARG A 32 2.39 -11.88 -1.18
C ARG A 32 2.89 -11.37 -2.53
N ASP A 33 3.08 -12.28 -3.48
CA ASP A 33 3.57 -11.92 -4.82
C ASP A 33 2.56 -11.03 -5.58
N GLY A 34 1.26 -11.24 -5.36
CA GLY A 34 0.21 -10.37 -5.87
C GLY A 34 0.24 -8.96 -5.29
N PHE A 35 0.55 -8.81 -3.99
CA PHE A 35 0.77 -7.50 -3.39
C PHE A 35 2.05 -6.83 -3.90
N GLU A 36 3.13 -7.59 -4.08
CA GLU A 36 4.40 -7.08 -4.60
C GLU A 36 4.35 -6.71 -6.09
N ALA A 37 3.28 -7.08 -6.79
CA ALA A 37 2.97 -6.64 -8.15
C ALA A 37 1.80 -5.64 -8.21
N LEU A 38 1.27 -5.21 -7.04
CA LEU A 38 0.06 -4.40 -6.98
C LEU A 38 0.31 -2.98 -7.48
N GLU A 39 -0.56 -2.56 -8.40
CA GLU A 39 -0.67 -1.18 -8.87
C GLU A 39 -2.12 -0.71 -8.68
N ILE A 40 -2.26 0.42 -7.99
CA ILE A 40 -3.52 1.11 -7.74
C ILE A 40 -3.44 2.47 -8.43
N THR A 41 -4.25 2.65 -9.47
CA THR A 41 -4.41 3.93 -10.17
C THR A 41 -5.78 4.54 -9.84
N GLU A 42 -5.94 5.84 -10.09
CA GLU A 42 -7.24 6.51 -9.92
C GLU A 42 -8.30 5.90 -10.85
N GLU A 43 -7.94 5.50 -12.07
CA GLU A 43 -8.87 4.84 -12.99
C GLU A 43 -9.38 3.52 -12.40
N LYS A 44 -8.48 2.76 -11.75
CA LYS A 44 -8.81 1.51 -11.09
C LYS A 44 -9.73 1.74 -9.90
N MET A 45 -9.43 2.74 -9.06
CA MET A 45 -10.26 3.12 -7.92
C MET A 45 -11.64 3.63 -8.35
N ALA A 46 -11.72 4.46 -9.39
CA ALA A 46 -12.98 4.93 -9.96
C ALA A 46 -13.82 3.77 -10.51
N ALA A 47 -13.20 2.81 -11.23
CA ALA A 47 -13.89 1.65 -11.78
C ALA A 47 -14.51 0.73 -10.72
N ILE A 48 -13.98 0.73 -9.50
CA ILE A 48 -14.52 -0.03 -8.35
C ILE A 48 -15.39 0.83 -7.41
N GLY A 49 -15.77 2.04 -7.84
CA GLY A 49 -16.68 2.91 -7.07
C GLY A 49 -16.01 3.64 -5.90
N MET A 50 -14.68 3.79 -5.92
CA MET A 50 -13.90 4.44 -4.87
C MET A 50 -13.04 5.62 -5.41
N PRO A 51 -13.59 6.53 -6.21
CA PRO A 51 -12.79 7.63 -6.78
C PRO A 51 -12.19 8.51 -5.68
N ASN A 52 -10.93 8.91 -5.85
CA ASN A 52 -10.16 9.76 -4.94
C ASN A 52 -10.08 9.24 -3.48
N PHE A 53 -10.28 7.94 -3.27
CA PHE A 53 -10.33 7.39 -1.91
C PHE A 53 -8.94 7.27 -1.25
N GLY A 54 -7.89 7.19 -2.05
CA GLY A 54 -6.49 7.18 -1.63
C GLY A 54 -5.57 7.68 -2.74
N PRO A 55 -4.25 7.71 -2.51
CA PRO A 55 -3.29 8.03 -3.57
C PRO A 55 -3.18 6.89 -4.57
N SER A 56 -2.73 7.21 -5.79
CA SER A 56 -2.22 6.18 -6.72
C SER A 56 -0.83 5.72 -6.29
N PHE A 57 -0.54 4.43 -6.43
CA PHE A 57 0.75 3.86 -6.05
C PHE A 57 1.02 2.53 -6.75
N LYS A 58 2.29 2.15 -6.69
CA LYS A 58 2.78 0.83 -7.07
C LYS A 58 3.64 0.26 -5.95
N VAL A 59 3.56 -1.04 -5.77
CA VAL A 59 4.33 -1.81 -4.78
C VAL A 59 5.38 -2.64 -5.53
N SER A 60 6.46 -2.98 -4.84
CA SER A 60 7.48 -3.94 -5.30
C SER A 60 7.95 -4.81 -4.12
N CYS A 61 8.74 -5.84 -4.40
CA CYS A 61 9.44 -6.62 -3.37
C CYS A 61 10.27 -5.70 -2.44
N GLU A 62 10.97 -4.72 -3.01
CA GLU A 62 11.82 -3.76 -2.28
C GLU A 62 11.03 -2.67 -1.56
N SER A 63 9.78 -2.40 -1.97
CA SER A 63 8.94 -1.36 -1.38
C SER A 63 7.50 -1.84 -1.20
N HIS A 64 7.23 -2.38 0.00
CA HIS A 64 5.89 -2.81 0.41
C HIS A 64 4.94 -1.64 0.74
N GLY A 65 5.50 -0.44 0.99
CA GLY A 65 4.74 0.75 1.42
C GLY A 65 4.36 1.73 0.30
N GLY A 66 4.88 1.54 -0.92
CA GLY A 66 4.71 2.49 -2.01
C GLY A 66 5.36 3.86 -1.72
N PRO A 67 4.83 4.98 -2.25
CA PRO A 67 5.45 6.30 -2.18
C PRO A 67 5.31 7.02 -0.82
N MET A 68 4.66 6.40 0.18
CA MET A 68 4.52 6.93 1.55
C MET A 68 4.01 8.38 1.64
N VAL A 69 2.96 8.70 0.87
CA VAL A 69 2.32 10.02 0.89
C VAL A 69 1.21 10.12 1.94
N THR A 70 1.02 11.32 2.50
CA THR A 70 0.02 11.59 3.54
C THR A 70 -0.79 12.85 3.24
N ALA A 71 -2.01 12.91 3.77
CA ALA A 71 -2.87 14.08 3.66
C ALA A 71 -3.60 14.33 4.99
N ILE A 72 -3.97 15.58 5.24
CA ILE A 72 -4.66 16.00 6.45
C ILE A 72 -6.16 16.09 6.15
N GLN A 73 -6.95 15.42 6.99
CA GLN A 73 -8.40 15.53 7.01
C GLN A 73 -8.85 16.31 8.24
N GLN A 74 -9.80 17.21 8.06
CA GLN A 74 -10.39 18.00 9.14
C GLN A 74 -11.85 17.61 9.34
N TRP A 75 -12.26 17.49 10.61
CA TRP A 75 -13.65 17.27 11.00
C TRP A 75 -14.38 18.60 11.12
N ASP A 76 -15.49 18.73 10.41
CA ASP A 76 -16.47 19.78 10.60
C ASP A 76 -17.60 19.27 11.51
N ALA A 77 -17.62 19.75 12.75
CA ALA A 77 -18.63 19.33 13.73
C ALA A 77 -20.04 19.84 13.41
N LYS A 78 -20.18 20.98 12.71
CA LYS A 78 -21.47 21.56 12.34
C LYS A 78 -22.13 20.72 11.26
N ASN A 79 -21.35 20.38 10.22
CA ASN A 79 -21.84 19.60 9.09
C ASN A 79 -21.71 18.08 9.30
N LYS A 80 -20.99 17.65 10.35
CA LYS A 80 -20.70 16.25 10.69
C LYS A 80 -19.99 15.52 9.53
N THR A 81 -19.04 16.20 8.90
CA THR A 81 -18.31 15.70 7.73
C THR A 81 -16.80 15.77 7.95
N TRP A 82 -16.08 14.86 7.30
CA TRP A 82 -14.64 14.97 7.12
C TRP A 82 -14.34 15.59 5.76
N SER A 83 -13.31 16.42 5.66
CA SER A 83 -12.84 16.98 4.40
C SER A 83 -11.33 16.97 4.35
N LEU A 84 -10.78 16.66 3.17
CA LEU A 84 -9.35 16.75 2.92
C LEU A 84 -8.98 18.24 2.80
N ILE A 85 -8.04 18.71 3.61
CA ILE A 85 -7.61 20.13 3.63
C ILE A 85 -6.21 20.32 3.04
N THR A 86 -5.54 19.24 2.65
CA THR A 86 -4.27 19.25 1.91
C THR A 86 -4.33 18.23 0.77
N PRO A 87 -3.52 18.40 -0.29
CA PRO A 87 -3.23 17.28 -1.17
C PRO A 87 -2.45 16.17 -0.41
N PHE A 88 -2.25 15.04 -1.08
CA PHE A 88 -1.29 14.02 -0.64
C PHE A 88 0.13 14.52 -0.89
N ASN A 89 0.91 14.66 0.19
CA ASN A 89 2.30 15.12 0.14
C ASN A 89 3.25 14.02 0.62
N PRO A 90 4.45 13.90 0.02
CA PRO A 90 5.46 12.99 0.50
C PRO A 90 6.06 13.45 1.84
N GLY A 91 6.60 12.50 2.60
CA GLY A 91 7.54 12.80 3.68
C GLY A 91 8.97 13.02 3.16
N ASP A 92 9.90 13.28 4.08
CA ASP A 92 11.34 13.30 3.77
C ASP A 92 11.85 11.86 3.59
N MET A 93 11.76 11.37 2.36
CA MET A 93 12.11 9.98 2.05
C MET A 93 13.62 9.71 2.08
N ASP A 94 14.47 10.74 1.97
CA ASP A 94 15.92 10.57 2.09
C ASP A 94 16.30 10.21 3.53
N VAL A 95 15.63 10.84 4.51
CA VAL A 95 15.78 10.47 5.92
C VAL A 95 15.10 9.14 6.20
N ILE A 96 13.85 8.96 5.78
CA ILE A 96 13.05 7.78 6.13
C ILE A 96 13.62 6.49 5.50
N ASN A 97 14.03 6.50 4.23
CA ASN A 97 14.55 5.29 3.58
C ASN A 97 15.86 4.81 4.20
N ARG A 98 16.70 5.72 4.72
CA ARG A 98 17.91 5.33 5.45
C ARG A 98 17.58 4.58 6.73
N LEU A 99 16.58 5.05 7.48
CA LEU A 99 16.11 4.38 8.70
C LEU A 99 15.46 3.03 8.38
N ILE A 100 14.65 2.96 7.31
CA ILE A 100 14.06 1.69 6.86
C ILE A 100 15.16 0.67 6.54
N ALA A 101 16.20 1.07 5.80
CA ALA A 101 17.29 0.17 5.43
C ALA A 101 18.08 -0.31 6.66
N GLU A 102 18.43 0.61 7.57
CA GLU A 102 19.13 0.28 8.82
C GLU A 102 18.33 -0.69 9.69
N ASP A 103 17.06 -0.36 9.98
CA ASP A 103 16.22 -1.15 10.87
C ASP A 103 15.86 -2.52 10.27
N SER A 104 15.61 -2.57 8.95
CA SER A 104 15.30 -3.83 8.26
C SER A 104 16.51 -4.77 8.26
N ALA A 105 17.71 -4.24 8.02
CA ALA A 105 18.95 -5.01 8.05
C ALA A 105 19.29 -5.49 9.47
N ALA A 106 19.11 -4.63 10.49
CA ALA A 106 19.29 -5.00 11.89
C ALA A 106 18.35 -6.14 12.29
N TYR A 107 17.06 -6.02 11.98
CA TYR A 107 16.08 -7.07 12.25
C TYR A 107 16.43 -8.38 11.54
N ALA A 108 16.88 -8.32 10.28
CA ALA A 108 17.30 -9.51 9.54
C ALA A 108 18.49 -10.22 10.21
N ALA A 109 19.50 -9.46 10.65
CA ALA A 109 20.65 -9.99 11.35
C ALA A 109 20.27 -10.64 12.70
N GLU A 110 19.44 -9.97 13.50
CA GLU A 110 18.96 -10.49 14.80
C GLU A 110 18.19 -11.80 14.67
N ASN A 111 17.44 -11.94 13.57
CA ASN A 111 16.55 -13.08 13.35
C ASN A 111 17.12 -14.14 12.39
N ASN A 112 18.39 -14.01 11.98
CA ASN A 112 19.05 -14.91 11.03
C ASN A 112 18.27 -15.06 9.71
N LEU A 113 17.74 -13.96 9.20
CA LEU A 113 16.99 -13.91 7.95
C LEU A 113 17.91 -13.50 6.79
N SER A 114 17.78 -14.17 5.65
CA SER A 114 18.40 -13.73 4.40
C SER A 114 17.48 -12.77 3.67
N GLU A 115 18.06 -11.71 3.08
CA GLU A 115 17.32 -10.81 2.20
C GLU A 115 16.77 -11.58 0.98
N ARG A 116 15.55 -11.24 0.56
CA ARG A 116 14.89 -11.88 -0.59
C ARG A 116 14.94 -11.04 -1.85
N CYS A 117 14.86 -9.72 -1.69
CA CYS A 117 14.80 -8.75 -2.77
C CYS A 117 16.17 -8.08 -2.89
N GLY A 118 16.65 -7.85 -4.11
CA GLY A 118 17.89 -7.14 -4.43
C GLY A 118 18.04 -6.95 -5.93
#